data_AF-A0A8T2DY17-F1
#
_entry.id   AF-A0A8T2DY17-F1
#
_cell.length_a   1.000
_cell.length_b   1.000
_cell.length_c   1.000
_cell.angle_alpha   90.00
_cell.angle_beta   90.00
_cell.angle_gamma   90.00
#
_symmetry.space_group_name_H-M   'P 1'
#
loop_
_entity.id
_entity.type
_entity.pdbx_description
1 polymer ?
#
loop_
_entity_poly.entity_id
_entity_poly.type
_entity_poly.pdbx_seq_one_letter_code
_entity_poly.pdbx_strand_id
1 'polypeptide(L)'
;MSPEYAMEGIFSVKSDVFSFGVLVLEIVSGKRNRGFHNSGQDNNLLGYTWENWKEGKGLEIVDSIIVDSSSSMSLFQPHEVLRCIQIGLLCVQERAEDRPKMSS
;
A
#
# COMPACT_ATOMS: atom_id res chain seq x y z
N MET A 1 0.05 -11.95 0.17
CA MET A 1 -1.17 -12.62 -0.34
C MET A 1 -2.31 -12.26 0.59
N SER A 2 -3.56 -12.29 0.12
CA SER A 2 -4.69 -12.09 1.01
C SER A 2 -4.75 -13.21 2.06
N PRO A 3 -5.20 -12.93 3.30
CA PRO A 3 -5.20 -13.92 4.37
C PRO A 3 -6.00 -15.18 4.01
N GLU A 4 -7.20 -15.01 3.46
CA GLU A 4 -8.10 -16.12 3.10
C GLU A 4 -7.55 -16.98 1.96
N TYR A 5 -6.82 -16.39 1.02
CA TYR A 5 -6.16 -17.18 -0.02
C TYR A 5 -4.95 -17.93 0.53
N ALA A 6 -4.15 -17.30 1.38
CA ALA A 6 -2.94 -17.91 1.93
C ALA A 6 -3.23 -19.02 2.96
N MET A 7 -4.28 -18.85 3.76
CA MET A 7 -4.64 -19.78 4.85
C MET A 7 -5.63 -20.86 4.40
N GLU A 8 -6.60 -20.50 3.57
CA GLU A 8 -7.74 -21.37 3.23
C GLU A 8 -7.79 -21.73 1.73
N GLY A 9 -6.93 -21.13 0.90
CA GLY A 9 -6.93 -21.35 -0.55
C GLY A 9 -8.11 -20.69 -1.27
N ILE A 10 -8.81 -19.76 -0.62
CA ILE A 10 -9.99 -19.10 -1.19
C ILE A 10 -9.55 -18.00 -2.17
N PHE A 11 -9.70 -18.26 -3.46
CA PHE A 11 -9.48 -17.29 -4.53
C PHE A 11 -10.78 -16.58 -4.91
N SER A 12 -10.71 -15.25 -5.07
CA SER A 12 -11.85 -14.42 -5.47
C SER A 12 -11.41 -13.07 -6.03
N VAL A 13 -12.36 -12.32 -6.60
CA VAL A 13 -12.13 -10.91 -6.95
C VAL A 13 -11.61 -10.10 -5.74
N LYS A 14 -11.99 -10.46 -4.51
CA LYS A 14 -11.52 -9.78 -3.29
C LYS A 14 -10.07 -10.13 -2.94
N SER A 15 -9.59 -11.33 -3.24
CA SER A 15 -8.16 -11.66 -3.09
C SER A 15 -7.31 -10.93 -4.13
N ASP A 16 -7.86 -10.69 -5.32
CA ASP A 16 -7.23 -9.86 -6.35
C ASP A 16 -7.18 -8.38 -5.92
N VAL A 17 -8.27 -7.84 -5.35
CA VAL A 17 -8.29 -6.47 -4.79
C VAL A 17 -7.21 -6.29 -3.72
N PHE A 18 -7.05 -7.28 -2.83
CA PHE A 18 -5.98 -7.24 -1.83
C PHE A 18 -4.60 -7.17 -2.49
N SER A 19 -4.35 -8.02 -3.48
CA SER A 19 -3.06 -8.08 -4.17
C SER A 19 -2.79 -6.79 -4.95
N PHE A 20 -3.81 -6.18 -5.54
CA PHE A 20 -3.74 -4.85 -6.12
C PHE A 20 -3.35 -3.79 -5.08
N GLY A 21 -3.96 -3.81 -3.89
CA GLY A 21 -3.60 -2.91 -2.80
C GLY A 21 -2.14 -3.03 -2.37
N VAL A 22 -1.62 -4.25 -2.24
CA VAL A 22 -0.20 -4.50 -1.97
C VAL A 22 0.67 -3.87 -3.07
N LEU A 23 0.35 -4.11 -4.34
CA LEU A 23 1.11 -3.55 -5.48
C LEU A 23 1.11 -2.03 -5.49
N VAL A 24 -0.02 -1.38 -5.21
CA VAL A 24 -0.10 0.09 -5.11
C VAL A 24 0.85 0.61 -4.04
N LEU A 25 0.89 -0.03 -2.87
CA LEU A 25 1.77 0.37 -1.77
C LEU A 25 3.25 0.10 -2.08
N GLU A 26 3.57 -0.98 -2.79
CA GLU A 26 4.93 -1.24 -3.28
C GLU A 26 5.38 -0.18 -4.30
N ILE A 27 4.50 0.23 -5.23
CA ILE A 27 4.79 1.27 -6.23
C ILE A 27 5.05 2.62 -5.55
N VAL A 28 4.17 3.04 -4.64
CA VAL A 28 4.30 4.35 -3.98
C VAL A 28 5.53 4.40 -3.07
N SER A 29 5.86 3.31 -2.40
CA SER A 29 7.00 3.28 -1.47
C SER A 29 8.33 2.96 -2.12
N GLY A 30 8.33 2.40 -3.34
CA GLY A 30 9.53 1.84 -3.98
C GLY A 30 10.08 0.60 -3.26
N LYS A 31 9.36 0.05 -2.27
CA LYS A 31 9.82 -1.04 -1.42
C LYS A 31 9.02 -2.31 -1.70
N ARG A 32 9.72 -3.44 -1.78
CA ARG A 32 9.06 -4.76 -1.89
C ARG A 32 8.47 -5.16 -0.53
N ASN A 33 7.27 -5.71 -0.56
CA ASN A 33 6.61 -6.27 0.62
C ASN A 33 7.34 -7.52 1.13
N ARG A 34 7.86 -8.36 0.23
CA ARG A 34 8.66 -9.53 0.58
C ARG A 34 10.07 -9.11 0.98
N GLY A 35 10.48 -9.48 2.19
CA GLY A 35 11.80 -9.13 2.72
C GLY A 35 11.91 -7.67 3.16
N PHE A 36 10.77 -6.98 3.32
CA PHE A 36 10.74 -5.67 3.96
C PHE A 36 11.29 -5.79 5.38
N HIS A 37 12.30 -4.99 5.69
CA HIS A 37 12.86 -4.89 7.02
C HIS A 37 13.09 -3.40 7.31
N ASN A 38 12.26 -2.83 8.19
CA ASN A 38 12.53 -1.50 8.71
C ASN A 38 13.41 -1.64 9.96
N SER A 39 14.45 -0.82 10.06
CA SER A 39 15.53 -0.90 11.04
C SER A 39 15.04 -0.72 12.50
N GLY A 40 14.40 -1.75 13.05
CA GLY A 40 13.93 -1.81 14.44
C GLY A 40 12.50 -2.30 14.66
N GLN A 41 11.71 -2.59 13.62
CA GLN A 41 10.34 -3.13 13.78
C GLN A 41 10.06 -4.27 12.80
N ASP A 42 9.63 -5.42 13.32
CA ASP A 42 9.23 -6.63 12.58
C ASP A 42 7.90 -6.47 11.82
N ASN A 43 7.58 -5.26 11.35
CA ASN A 43 6.38 -5.00 10.58
C ASN A 43 6.68 -5.19 9.10
N ASN A 44 5.86 -6.01 8.44
CA ASN A 44 5.81 -6.04 6.97
C ASN A 44 5.44 -4.65 6.41
N LEU A 45 5.61 -4.45 5.10
CA LEU A 45 5.35 -3.16 4.45
C LEU A 45 3.95 -2.60 4.76
N LEU A 46 2.94 -3.47 4.85
CA LEU A 46 1.57 -3.06 5.14
C LEU A 46 1.43 -2.51 6.56
N GLY A 47 2.00 -3.19 7.55
CA GLY A 47 2.03 -2.73 8.94
C GLY A 47 2.77 -1.40 9.08
N TYR A 48 3.95 -1.29 8.46
CA TYR A 48 4.72 -0.03 8.44
C TYR A 48 3.91 1.11 7.82
N THR A 49 3.24 0.86 6.70
CA THR A 49 2.42 1.87 6.01
C THR A 49 1.21 2.29 6.85
N TRP A 50 0.55 1.32 7.51
CA TRP A 50 -0.60 1.59 8.36
C TRP A 50 -0.26 2.44 9.59
N GLU A 51 0.86 2.16 10.26
CA GLU A 51 1.30 2.97 11.40
C GLU A 51 1.60 4.42 10.97
N ASN A 52 2.37 4.61 9.89
CA ASN A 52 2.66 5.95 9.36
C ASN A 52 1.38 6.68 8.93
N TRP A 53 0.40 5.97 8.35
CA TRP A 53 -0.88 6.56 7.99
C TRP A 53 -1.66 7.07 9.22
N LYS A 54 -1.75 6.26 10.28
CA LYS A 54 -2.41 6.65 11.55
C LYS A 54 -1.73 7.86 12.20
N GLU A 55 -0.41 7.98 12.09
CA GLU A 55 0.36 9.10 12.63
C GLU A 55 0.31 10.36 11.74
N GLY A 56 -0.38 10.33 10.59
CA GLY A 56 -0.42 11.44 9.63
C GLY A 56 0.88 11.61 8.83
N LYS A 57 1.78 10.62 8.89
CA LYS A 57 3.09 10.60 8.24
C LYS A 57 3.09 9.85 6.90
N GLY A 58 1.94 9.80 6.22
CA GLY A 58 1.79 9.06 4.96
C GLY A 58 2.79 9.45 3.88
N LEU A 59 3.27 10.70 3.84
CA LEU A 59 4.28 11.13 2.87
C LEU A 59 5.69 10.59 3.15
N GLU A 60 6.00 10.21 4.40
CA GLU A 60 7.32 9.66 4.77
C GLU A 60 7.57 8.26 4.19
N ILE A 61 6.52 7.58 3.72
CA ILE A 61 6.64 6.26 3.10
C ILE A 61 6.96 6.35 1.60
N VAL A 62 6.74 7.50 0.98
CA VAL A 62 6.78 7.68 -0.47
C VAL A 62 8.22 7.62 -0.95
N ASP A 63 8.47 6.94 -2.07
CA ASP A 63 9.78 6.90 -2.69
C ASP A 63 10.25 8.32 -3.03
N SER A 64 11.49 8.64 -2.65
CA SER A 64 12.16 9.88 -3.04
C SER A 64 12.09 10.18 -4.53
N ILE A 65 12.11 9.17 -5.41
CA ILE A 65 12.01 9.35 -6.87
C ILE A 65 10.66 9.96 -7.27
N ILE A 66 9.59 9.68 -6.51
CA ILE A 66 8.25 10.25 -6.73
C ILE A 66 8.17 11.69 -6.19
N VAL A 67 8.92 11.98 -5.11
CA VAL A 67 8.92 13.28 -4.42
C VAL A 67 9.93 14.27 -5.01
N ASP A 68 10.96 13.79 -5.71
CA ASP A 68 12.10 14.61 -6.13
C ASP A 68 11.69 15.75 -7.06
N SER A 69 11.67 16.94 -6.46
CA SER A 69 11.27 18.21 -7.06
C SER A 69 12.43 18.89 -7.81
N SER A 70 13.62 18.26 -7.86
CA SER A 70 14.80 18.80 -8.56
C SER A 70 14.70 18.70 -10.09
N SER A 71 13.77 17.87 -10.58
CA SER A 71 13.30 17.92 -11.96
C SER A 71 12.22 19.00 -12.06
N SER A 72 12.21 19.83 -13.11
CA SER A 72 11.16 20.83 -13.43
C SER A 72 9.73 20.27 -13.61
N MET A 73 9.48 19.05 -13.13
CA MET A 73 8.27 18.27 -13.26
C MET A 73 8.09 17.48 -11.94
N SER A 74 7.59 18.13 -10.89
CA SER A 74 6.90 17.40 -9.82
C SER A 74 5.76 16.64 -10.49
N LEU A 75 5.96 15.35 -10.80
CA LEU A 75 5.02 14.57 -11.62
C LEU A 75 3.66 14.41 -10.93
N PHE A 76 3.61 14.51 -9.60
CA PHE A 76 2.42 14.25 -8.79
C PHE A 76 2.25 15.27 -7.67
N GLN A 77 1.00 15.61 -7.37
CA GLN A 77 0.68 16.43 -6.21
C GLN A 77 0.67 15.56 -4.93
N PRO A 78 1.15 16.05 -3.77
CA PRO A 78 1.17 15.26 -2.53
C PRO A 78 -0.18 14.64 -2.15
N HIS A 79 -1.29 15.33 -2.46
CA HIS A 79 -2.64 14.84 -2.18
C HIS A 79 -3.05 13.64 -3.06
N GLU A 80 -2.54 13.53 -4.28
CA GLU A 80 -2.79 12.40 -5.17
C GLU A 80 -2.08 11.16 -4.66
N VAL A 81 -0.82 11.32 -4.22
CA VAL A 81 -0.04 10.24 -3.63
C VAL A 81 -0.68 9.75 -2.33
N LEU A 82 -1.09 10.67 -1.45
CA LEU A 82 -1.83 10.30 -0.23
C LEU A 82 -3.14 9.56 -0.53
N ARG A 83 -3.84 9.94 -1.60
CA ARG A 83 -5.04 9.21 -2.05
C ARG A 83 -4.71 7.81 -2.53
N CYS A 84 -3.62 7.61 -3.27
CA CYS A 84 -3.15 6.28 -3.67
C CYS A 84 -2.84 5.40 -2.46
N ILE A 85 -2.19 5.97 -1.44
CA ILE A 85 -1.91 5.26 -0.17
C ILE A 85 -3.22 4.87 0.51
N GLN A 86 -4.17 5.80 0.62
CA GLN A 86 -5.48 5.53 1.21
C GLN A 86 -6.21 4.40 0.48
N ILE A 87 -6.25 4.43 -0.85
CA ILE A 87 -6.86 3.38 -1.68
C ILE A 87 -6.15 2.06 -1.45
N GLY A 88 -4.80 2.03 -1.46
CA GLY A 88 -4.01 0.85 -1.19
C GLY A 88 -4.35 0.23 0.17
N LEU A 89 -4.45 1.06 1.22
CA LEU A 89 -4.85 0.65 2.58
C LEU A 89 -6.28 0.10 2.64
N LEU A 90 -7.23 0.70 1.94
CA LEU A 90 -8.61 0.18 1.83
C LEU A 90 -8.65 -1.16 1.09
N CYS A 91 -7.78 -1.37 0.10
CA CYS A 91 -7.68 -2.62 -0.64
C CYS A 91 -7.11 -3.77 0.20
N VAL A 92 -6.20 -3.51 1.14
CA VAL A 92 -5.52 -4.54 1.95
C VAL A 92 -6.18 -4.84 3.30
N GLN A 93 -7.45 -4.47 3.48
CA GLN A 93 -8.18 -4.80 4.71
C GLN A 93 -8.23 -6.32 4.95
N GLU A 94 -8.13 -6.72 6.22
CA GLU A 94 -8.09 -8.14 6.62
C GLU A 94 -9.35 -8.87 6.16
N ARG A 95 -10.53 -8.33 6.48
CA ARG A 95 -11.81 -8.88 6.03
C ARG A 95 -12.05 -8.56 4.56
N ALA A 96 -12.34 -9.58 3.76
CA ALA A 96 -12.60 -9.43 2.33
C ALA A 96 -13.79 -8.50 2.01
N GLU A 97 -14.80 -8.44 2.87
CA GLU A 97 -15.99 -7.59 2.71
C GLU A 97 -15.67 -6.09 2.79
N ASP A 98 -14.70 -5.70 3.62
CA ASP A 98 -14.31 -4.29 3.83
C ASP A 98 -13.51 -3.71 2.65
N ARG A 99 -12.96 -4.57 1.80
CA ARG A 99 -12.21 -4.14 0.60
C ARG A 99 -13.16 -3.52 -0.43
N PRO A 100 -12.78 -2.47 -1.15
CA PRO A 100 -13.64 -1.86 -2.18
C PRO A 100 -13.96 -2.86 -3.30
N LYS A 101 -15.04 -2.59 -4.05
CA LYS A 101 -15.31 -3.28 -5.31
C LYS A 101 -14.49 -2.63 -6.42
N MET A 102 -13.85 -3.44 -7.27
CA MET A 102 -13.34 -2.95 -8.55
C MET A 102 -14.52 -2.74 -9.50
N SER A 103 -14.55 -1.63 -10.22
CA SER A 103 -15.56 -1.38 -11.26
C SER A 103 -15.41 -2.38 -12.40
N SER A 104 -16.53 -2.80 -12.99
CA SER A 104 -16.59 -3.65 -14.18
C SER A 104 -16.87 -2.82 -15.42
#